data_AF-A0AAW0GIK3-F1
#
_entry.id   AF-A0AAW0GIK3-F1
#
_cell.length_a   1.000
_cell.length_b   1.000
_cell.length_c   1.000
_cell.angle_alpha   90.00
_cell.angle_beta   90.00
_cell.angle_gamma   90.00
#
_symmetry.space_group_name_H-M   'P 1'
#
loop_
_entity.id
_entity.type
_entity.pdbx_description
1 polymer ?
#
loop_
_entity_poly.entity_id
_entity_poly.type
_entity_poly.pdbx_seq_one_letter_code
_entity_poly.pdbx_strand_id
1 'polypeptide(L)' 'MAPLLSRTLDPVLGVCTGIFAYYLYESHPRTALPEQDRLLPLLKWKLEKGRKEREAALGAEDEVIDWKALAAVAEEKK' A
#
# COMPACT_ATOMS: atom_id res chain seq x y z
N MET A 1 -2.09 -10.95 -37.09
CA MET A 1 -2.03 -11.49 -35.71
C MET A 1 -1.42 -10.42 -34.84
N ALA A 2 -2.22 -9.72 -34.03
CA ALA A 2 -1.71 -8.68 -33.14
C ALA A 2 -0.84 -9.34 -32.06
N PRO A 3 0.43 -8.90 -31.86
CA PRO A 3 1.29 -9.51 -30.86
C PRO A 3 0.77 -9.11 -29.48
N LEU A 4 0.45 -10.12 -28.66
CA LEU A 4 0.19 -9.95 -27.23
C LEU A 4 1.51 -9.48 -26.58
N LEU A 5 1.70 -8.16 -26.51
CA LEU A 5 2.96 -7.55 -26.04
C LEU A 5 3.31 -7.99 -24.61
N SER A 6 2.32 -8.43 -23.83
CA SER A 6 2.48 -9.25 -22.64
C SER A 6 1.11 -9.76 -22.17
N ARG A 7 1.00 -11.05 -21.87
CA ARG A 7 -0.24 -11.69 -21.37
C ARG A 7 -0.70 -11.15 -20.01
N THR A 8 0.17 -10.42 -19.30
CA THR A 8 -0.11 -9.83 -17.99
C THR A 8 -0.26 -8.31 -18.02
N LEU A 9 0.22 -7.64 -19.07
CA LEU A 9 0.15 -6.19 -19.18
C LEU A 9 -1.27 -5.73 -19.54
N ASP A 10 -1.94 -6.40 -20.47
CA ASP A 10 -3.31 -6.02 -20.89
C ASP A 10 -4.34 -6.11 -19.74
N PRO A 11 -4.35 -7.15 -18.87
CA PRO A 11 -5.23 -7.19 -17.71
C PRO A 11 -4.90 -6.13 -16.66
N VAL A 12 -3.60 -5.90 -16.40
CA VAL A 12 -3.17 -4.87 -15.44
C VAL A 12 -3.60 -3.49 -15.93
N LEU A 13 -3.39 -3.19 -17.20
CA LEU A 13 -3.85 -1.95 -17.82
C LEU A 13 -5.38 -1.84 -17.78
N GLY A 14 -6.11 -2.92 -18.03
CA GLY A 14 -7.57 -2.95 -17.93
C GLY A 14 -8.08 -2.63 -16.52
N VAL A 15 -7.49 -3.23 -15.49
CA VAL A 15 -7.85 -2.96 -14.08
C VAL A 15 -7.49 -1.53 -13.70
N CYS A 16 -6.30 -1.05 -14.03
CA CYS A 16 -5.89 0.35 -13.79
C CYS A 16 -6.82 1.34 -14.48
N THR A 17 -7.22 1.05 -15.73
CA THR A 17 -8.13 1.89 -16.51
C THR A 17 -9.53 1.91 -15.88
N GLY A 18 -10.01 0.78 -15.39
CA GLY A 18 -11.29 0.70 -14.67
C GLY A 18 -11.29 1.52 -13.38
N ILE A 19 -10.23 1.42 -12.58
CA ILE A 19 -10.06 2.23 -11.35
C ILE A 19 -10.01 3.72 -11.70
N PHE A 20 -9.28 4.10 -12.76
CA PHE A 20 -9.18 5.49 -13.20
C PHE A 20 -10.52 6.06 -13.70
N ALA A 21 -11.27 5.27 -14.47
CA ALA A 21 -12.61 5.65 -14.92
C ALA A 21 -13.56 5.86 -13.74
N TYR A 22 -13.48 4.99 -12.72
CA TYR A 22 -14.25 5.15 -11.49
C TYR A 22 -13.87 6.42 -10.72
N TYR A 23 -12.57 6.71 -10.58
CA TYR A 23 -12.08 7.95 -9.96
C TYR A 23 -12.61 9.21 -10.66
N LEU A 24 -12.63 9.19 -11.99
CA LEU A 24 -13.15 10.31 -12.78
C LEU A 24 -14.66 10.47 -12.61
N TYR A 25 -15.42 9.37 -12.56
CA TYR A 25 -16.87 9.38 -12.29
C TYR A 25 -17.20 10.01 -10.94
N GLU A 26 -16.42 9.68 -9.92
CA GLU A 26 -16.58 10.19 -8.56
C GLU A 26 -16.23 11.67 -8.41
N SER A 27 -15.30 12.18 -9.24
CA SER A 27 -14.85 13.58 -9.24
C SER A 27 -15.72 14.52 -10.08
N HIS A 28 -16.71 14.00 -10.82
CA HIS A 28 -17.54 14.83 -11.68
C HIS A 28 -18.58 15.65 -10.88
N PRO A 29 -18.66 16.98 -11.08
CA PRO A 29 -19.48 17.88 -10.25
C PRO A 29 -20.99 17.67 -10.41
N ARG A 30 -21.44 16.93 -11.44
CA ARG A 30 -22.86 16.61 -11.68
C ARG A 30 -23.32 15.27 -11.11
N THR A 31 -22.37 14.39 -10.76
CA THR A 31 -22.62 13.02 -10.27
C THR A 31 -21.96 12.79 -8.93
N ALA A 32 -21.64 13.87 -8.20
CA ALA A 32 -20.93 13.83 -6.94
C ALA A 32 -21.64 12.88 -5.97
N LEU A 33 -21.15 11.64 -5.91
CA LEU A 33 -21.63 10.65 -4.97
C LEU A 33 -21.38 11.22 -3.57
N PRO A 34 -22.40 11.17 -2.67
CA PRO A 34 -22.24 11.65 -1.31
C PRO A 34 -21.02 10.98 -0.67
N GLU A 35 -20.27 11.73 0.15
CA GLU A 35 -18.96 11.28 0.66
C GLU A 35 -18.99 9.93 1.40
N GLN A 36 -20.15 9.55 1.92
CA GLN A 36 -20.42 8.26 2.55
C GLN A 36 -20.41 7.04 1.62
N ASP A 37 -20.65 7.23 0.32
CA ASP A 37 -20.68 6.15 -0.67
C ASP A 37 -19.35 6.00 -1.43
N ARG A 38 -18.33 6.78 -1.03
CA ARG A 38 -17.05 6.87 -1.73
C ARG A 38 -16.10 5.76 -1.31
N LEU A 39 -15.52 5.05 -2.28
CA LEU A 39 -14.56 3.97 -2.00
C LEU A 39 -13.16 4.49 -1.67
N LEU A 40 -12.78 5.66 -2.19
CA LEU A 40 -11.48 6.28 -1.94
C LEU A 40 -11.20 6.60 -0.45
N PRO A 41 -12.12 7.22 0.32
CA PRO A 41 -11.88 7.48 1.74
C PRO A 41 -11.77 6.19 2.57
N LEU A 42 -12.56 5.15 2.23
CA LEU A 42 -12.44 3.82 2.84
C LEU A 42 -11.06 3.19 2.57
N LEU A 43 -10.58 3.29 1.32
CA LEU A 43 -9.26 2.78 0.93
C LEU A 43 -8.14 3.55 1.64
N LYS A 44 -8.26 4.88 1.72
CA LYS A 44 -7.32 5.74 2.47
C LYS A 44 -7.28 5.33 3.95
N TRP A 45 -8.43 5.16 4.58
CA TRP A 45 -8.52 4.70 5.97
C TRP A 45 -7.85 3.34 6.16
N LYS A 46 -8.07 2.39 5.24
CA LYS A 46 -7.47 1.06 5.32
C LYS A 46 -5.94 1.12 5.22
N LEU A 47 -5.41 1.96 4.32
CA LEU A 47 -3.96 2.18 4.20
C LEU A 47 -3.38 2.84 5.45
N GLU A 48 -4.05 3.86 6.01
CA GLU A 48 -3.62 4.51 7.24
C GLU A 48 -3.66 3.57 8.44
N LYS A 49 -4.68 2.71 8.53
CA LYS A 49 -4.77 1.69 9.57
C LYS A 49 -3.62 0.69 9.47
N GLY A 50 -3.34 0.17 8.28
CA GLY A 50 -2.21 -0.74 8.05
C GLY A 50 -0.86 -0.06 8.32
N ARG A 51 -0.71 1.23 8.02
CA ARG A 51 0.50 2.00 8.37
C ARG A 51 0.67 2.10 9.89
N LYS A 52 -0.39 2.42 10.64
CA LYS A 52 -0.36 2.47 12.11
C LYS A 52 -0.02 1.12 12.75
N GLU A 53 -0.56 0.02 12.21
CA GLU A 53 -0.24 -1.33 12.69
C GLU A 53 1.24 -1.67 12.44
N ARG A 54 1.80 -1.25 11.30
CA ARG A 54 3.23 -1.42 11.00
C ARG A 54 4.12 -0.52 11.85
N GLU A 55 3.73 0.73 12.08
CA GLU A 55 4.43 1.65 12.98
C GLU A 55 4.39 1.14 14.43
N ALA A 56 3.29 0.53 14.86
CA ALA A 56 3.18 -0.11 16.18
C ALA A 56 4.03 -1.38 16.30
N ALA A 57 4.13 -2.19 15.23
CA ALA A 57 4.99 -3.36 15.18
C ALA A 57 6.47 -2.98 15.16
N LEU A 58 6.86 -2.03 14.31
CA LEU A 58 8.24 -1.52 14.22
C LEU A 58 8.67 -0.81 15.51
N GLY A 59 7.80 0.00 16.12
CA GLY A 59 8.06 0.65 17.40
C GLY A 59 8.17 -0.32 18.59
N ALA A 60 7.61 -1.53 18.47
CA ALA A 60 7.80 -2.60 19.45
C ALA A 60 9.06 -3.45 19.17
N GLU A 61 9.53 -3.49 17.93
CA GLU A 61 10.72 -4.24 17.51
C GLU A 61 12.03 -3.44 17.71
N ASP A 62 11.99 -2.11 17.66
CA ASP A 62 13.16 -1.24 17.86
C ASP A 62 13.70 -1.26 19.31
N GLU A 63 12.91 -1.67 20.30
CA GLU A 63 13.34 -1.69 21.72
C GLU A 63 14.25 -2.88 22.07
N VAL A 64 14.37 -3.90 21.21
CA VAL A 64 15.01 -5.18 21.58
C VAL A 64 16.28 -5.52 20.78
N ILE A 65 16.58 -4.81 19.69
CA ILE A 65 17.80 -5.09 18.91
C ILE A 65 18.99 -4.29 19.45
N ASP A 66 19.59 -4.78 20.54
CA ASP A 66 20.86 -4.28 21.07
C ASP A 66 22.03 -4.76 20.19
N TRP A 67 22.26 -4.04 19.09
CA TRP A 67 23.37 -4.24 18.16
C TRP A 67 24.75 -4.17 18.83
N LYS A 68 24.84 -3.56 20.03
CA LYS A 68 26.07 -3.46 20.81
C LYS A 68 26.37 -4.78 21.53
N ALA A 69 25.35 -5.48 22.02
CA ALA A 69 25.49 -6.81 22.59
C ALA A 69 25.93 -7.85 21.54
N LEU A 70 25.40 -7.76 20.31
CA LEU A 70 25.79 -8.66 19.21
C LEU A 70 27.25 -8.44 18.77
N ALA A 71 27.72 -7.19 18.78
CA ALA A 71 29.10 -6.84 18.45
C ALA A 71 30.09 -7.32 19.51
N ALA A 72 29.75 -7.21 20.80
CA ALA A 72 30.59 -7.69 21.91
C ALA A 72 30.79 -9.22 21.86
N VAL A 73 29.73 -9.99 21.58
CA VAL A 73 29.82 -11.46 21.42
C VAL A 73 30.68 -11.85 20.21
N ALA A 74 30.68 -11.04 19.15
CA ALA A 74 31.49 -11.30 17.96
C ALA A 74 32.99 -11.02 18.20
N GLU A 75 33.34 -10.05 19.05
CA GLU A 75 34.74 -9.80 19.43
C GLU A 75 35.28 -10.82 20.44
N GLU A 76 34.46 -11.28 21.38
CA GLU A 76 34.89 -12.26 22.40
C GLU A 76 35.14 -13.66 21.83
N LYS A 77 34.56 -13.98 20.67
CA LYS A 77 34.75 -15.26 19.96
C LYS A 77 35.97 -15.33 19.04
N LYS A 78 36.80 -14.28 18.99
CA LYS A 78 38.01 -14.20 18.15
C LYS A 78 39.27 -14.39 18.98
#